data_AF-A0A355DM74-F1
#
_entry.id   AF-A0A355DM74-F1
#
_cell.length_a   1.000
_cell.length_b   1.000
_cell.length_c   1.000
_cell.angle_alpha   90.00
_cell.angle_beta   90.00
_cell.angle_gamma   90.00
#
_symmetry.space_group_name_H-M   'P 1'
#
loop_
_entity.id
_entity.type
_entity.pdbx_description
1 polymer ?
#
loop_
_entity_poly.entity_id
_entity_poly.type
_entity_poly.pdbx_seq_one_letter_code
_entity_poly.pdbx_strand_id
1 'polypeptide(L)'
;MISTRLQRLLISLTPHSYSRQIIVCFSLSLIFATLYSGLALQQAFSHEYIVQDDARQHVFWMQRFLDPDLFSNDLIANYFQSVAPIGYTTIYKIAAVFGINPLIFNKLLPLILGAIATCYCFGICMQLLPVPIAGFIASLLLNQSLWMKDDLISATPRAFVYPLFLAFLYYLLQRSILLCLVAIALLGLFYPQYVLICIGILILQFFDNGNKPISHSQYRQNYLLFGLGLGMSIVVILFYALSQGEFEPVITATQAKALPEFWAKGRSEFFRNNPLT
;
A
#
# COMPACT_ATOMS: atom_id res chain seq x y z
N MET A 1 12.48 29.65 -29.97
CA MET A 1 11.86 28.65 -30.88
C MET A 1 11.82 27.24 -30.28
N ILE A 2 12.85 26.80 -29.56
CA ILE A 2 12.87 25.49 -28.87
C ILE A 2 11.89 25.47 -27.67
N SER A 3 11.84 26.54 -26.86
CA SER A 3 10.92 26.59 -25.70
C SER A 3 9.44 26.58 -26.10
N THR A 4 9.05 27.28 -27.16
CA THR A 4 7.67 27.29 -27.66
C THR A 4 7.24 25.96 -28.28
N ARG A 5 8.17 25.19 -28.87
CA ARG A 5 7.90 23.82 -29.33
C ARG A 5 7.78 22.83 -28.17
N LEU A 6 8.66 22.93 -27.16
CA LEU A 6 8.57 22.15 -25.92
C LEU A 6 7.27 22.43 -25.15
N GLN A 7 6.90 23.70 -25.03
CA GLN A 7 5.68 24.10 -24.32
C GLN A 7 4.43 23.60 -25.03
N ARG A 8 4.37 23.65 -26.37
CA ARG A 8 3.29 22.99 -27.13
C ARG A 8 3.32 21.48 -26.96
N LEU A 9 4.48 20.83 -27.00
CA LEU A 9 4.58 19.38 -26.82
C LEU A 9 4.18 18.92 -25.41
N LEU A 10 4.33 19.77 -24.39
CA LEU A 10 4.04 19.42 -22.99
C LEU A 10 2.64 19.85 -22.53
N ILE A 11 2.05 20.87 -23.17
CA ILE A 11 0.82 21.55 -22.69
C ILE A 11 -0.25 21.67 -23.80
N SER A 12 0.00 21.25 -25.06
CA SER A 12 -1.03 21.39 -26.11
C SER A 12 -2.28 20.55 -25.82
N LEU A 13 -3.42 21.23 -25.68
CA LEU A 13 -4.73 20.63 -25.45
C LEU A 13 -5.45 20.20 -26.75
N THR A 14 -4.76 20.03 -27.87
CA THR A 14 -5.41 19.51 -29.08
C THR A 14 -5.69 18.01 -28.88
N PRO A 15 -6.91 17.51 -29.16
CA PRO A 15 -7.36 16.19 -28.71
C PRO A 15 -6.45 15.04 -29.19
N HIS A 16 -5.94 15.11 -30.42
CA HIS A 16 -5.03 14.11 -30.98
C HIS A 16 -3.62 14.15 -30.36
N SER A 17 -3.10 15.35 -30.07
CA SER A 17 -1.79 15.52 -29.42
C SER A 17 -1.86 15.11 -27.95
N TYR A 18 -2.97 15.44 -27.29
CA TYR A 18 -3.24 15.14 -25.90
C TYR A 18 -3.24 13.63 -25.61
N SER A 19 -3.92 12.83 -26.45
CA SER A 19 -3.92 11.37 -26.32
C SER A 19 -2.52 10.77 -26.45
N ARG A 20 -1.72 11.24 -27.42
CA ARG A 20 -0.33 10.79 -27.60
C ARG A 20 0.55 11.18 -26.41
N GLN A 21 0.39 12.39 -25.88
CA GLN A 21 1.14 12.85 -24.69
C GLN A 21 0.84 11.99 -23.47
N ILE A 22 -0.43 11.61 -23.25
CA ILE A 22 -0.79 10.67 -22.17
C ILE A 22 -0.04 9.36 -22.32
N ILE A 23 -0.11 8.73 -23.51
CA ILE A 23 0.54 7.44 -23.76
C ILE A 23 2.05 7.54 -23.52
N VAL A 24 2.70 8.58 -24.04
CA VAL A 24 4.14 8.79 -23.84
C VAL A 24 4.48 9.00 -22.36
N CYS A 25 3.78 9.90 -21.68
CA CYS A 25 4.06 10.21 -20.27
C CYS A 25 3.81 9.00 -19.37
N PHE A 26 2.72 8.27 -19.59
CA PHE A 26 2.40 7.05 -18.87
C PHE A 26 3.44 5.96 -19.12
N SER A 27 3.84 5.76 -20.38
CA SER A 27 4.89 4.79 -20.73
C SER A 27 6.21 5.14 -20.05
N LEU A 28 6.60 6.41 -20.04
CA LEU A 28 7.79 6.88 -19.33
C LEU A 28 7.68 6.62 -17.82
N SER A 29 6.52 6.86 -17.19
CA SER A 29 6.31 6.53 -15.77
C SER A 29 6.54 5.04 -15.48
N LEU A 30 6.03 4.14 -16.32
CA LEU A 30 6.24 2.70 -16.19
C LEU A 30 7.69 2.28 -16.44
N ILE A 31 8.37 2.91 -17.40
CA ILE A 31 9.80 2.69 -17.64
C ILE A 31 10.59 3.03 -16.38
N PHE A 32 10.38 4.20 -15.77
CA PHE A 32 11.09 4.58 -14.54
C PHE A 32 10.77 3.65 -13.37
N ALA A 33 9.50 3.26 -13.18
CA ALA A 33 9.13 2.28 -12.16
C ALA A 33 9.89 0.95 -12.36
N THR A 34 9.98 0.48 -13.60
CA THR A 34 10.71 -0.74 -13.97
C THR A 34 12.22 -0.59 -13.75
N LEU A 35 12.79 0.56 -14.09
CA LEU A 35 14.22 0.84 -13.88
C LEU A 35 14.59 0.80 -12.38
N TYR A 36 13.84 1.48 -11.51
CA TYR A 36 14.07 1.41 -10.07
C TYR A 36 13.90 -0.01 -9.52
N SER A 37 12.86 -0.72 -9.98
CA SER A 37 12.66 -2.13 -9.62
C SER A 37 13.84 -3.00 -10.05
N GLY A 38 14.39 -2.77 -11.25
CA GLY A 38 15.53 -3.49 -11.79
C GLY A 38 16.79 -3.32 -10.94
N LEU A 39 17.05 -2.10 -10.43
CA LEU A 39 18.17 -1.85 -9.52
C LEU A 39 18.00 -2.61 -8.19
N ALA A 40 16.78 -2.60 -7.62
CA ALA A 40 16.49 -3.35 -6.40
C ALA A 40 16.62 -4.86 -6.62
N LEU A 41 16.13 -5.38 -7.75
CA LEU A 41 16.25 -6.79 -8.12
C LEU A 41 17.71 -7.19 -8.34
N GLN A 42 18.52 -6.35 -8.98
CA GLN A 42 19.95 -6.60 -9.16
C GLN A 42 20.64 -6.82 -7.80
N GLN A 43 20.33 -5.98 -6.82
CA GLN A 43 20.84 -6.16 -5.46
C GLN A 43 20.28 -7.43 -4.81
N ALA A 44 18.96 -7.65 -4.88
CA ALA A 44 18.28 -8.79 -4.26
C ALA A 44 18.76 -10.15 -4.78
N PHE A 45 19.21 -10.22 -6.03
CA PHE A 45 19.73 -11.43 -6.68
C PHE A 45 21.26 -11.47 -6.79
N SER A 46 21.97 -10.47 -6.26
CA SER A 46 23.45 -10.47 -6.29
C SER A 46 24.07 -11.61 -5.47
N HIS A 47 23.39 -12.04 -4.39
CA HIS A 47 23.74 -13.21 -3.58
C HIS A 47 22.50 -13.94 -3.06
N GLU A 48 22.65 -15.24 -2.85
CA GLU A 48 21.59 -16.14 -2.39
C GLU A 48 21.03 -15.73 -1.02
N TYR A 49 21.91 -15.32 -0.11
CA TYR A 49 21.57 -14.98 1.28
C TYR A 49 21.07 -13.55 1.48
N ILE A 50 20.89 -12.78 0.40
CA ILE A 50 20.31 -11.44 0.51
C ILE A 50 18.80 -11.60 0.70
N VAL A 51 18.34 -11.18 1.88
CA VAL A 51 16.93 -11.15 2.27
C VAL A 51 16.69 -9.81 2.95
N GLN A 52 15.61 -9.12 2.57
CA GLN A 52 15.24 -7.84 3.18
C GLN A 52 14.91 -8.03 4.66
N ASP A 53 15.23 -7.02 5.46
CA ASP A 53 15.21 -7.08 6.92
C ASP A 53 13.88 -7.54 7.52
N ASP A 54 12.75 -6.98 7.06
CA ASP A 54 11.41 -7.37 7.51
C ASP A 54 10.98 -8.73 6.94
N ALA A 55 11.41 -9.07 5.72
CA ALA A 55 11.12 -10.37 5.11
C ALA A 55 11.71 -11.53 5.93
N ARG A 56 12.85 -11.32 6.60
CA ARG A 56 13.42 -12.29 7.55
C ARG A 56 12.49 -12.62 8.71
N GLN A 57 11.52 -11.76 9.02
CA GLN A 57 10.51 -11.99 10.05
C GLN A 57 9.16 -12.43 9.45
N HIS A 58 8.72 -11.76 8.37
CA HIS A 58 7.37 -11.90 7.84
C HIS A 58 7.19 -12.95 6.74
N VAL A 59 8.28 -13.45 6.14
CA VAL A 59 8.21 -14.35 4.97
C VAL A 59 8.81 -15.72 5.26
N PHE A 60 9.81 -15.83 6.13
CA PHE A 60 10.57 -17.09 6.31
C PHE A 60 9.67 -18.29 6.65
N TRP A 61 8.70 -18.11 7.54
CA TRP A 61 7.79 -19.17 7.98
C TRP A 61 6.86 -19.65 6.85
N MET A 62 6.64 -18.84 5.81
CA MET A 62 5.77 -19.18 4.68
C MET A 62 6.34 -20.30 3.80
N GLN A 63 7.61 -20.70 3.99
CA GLN A 63 8.14 -21.93 3.39
C GLN A 63 7.32 -23.16 3.76
N ARG A 64 6.58 -23.11 4.89
CA ARG A 64 5.56 -24.10 5.28
C ARG A 64 4.49 -24.36 4.22
N PHE A 65 4.25 -23.42 3.31
CA PHE A 65 3.32 -23.61 2.20
C PHE A 65 3.84 -24.59 1.13
N LEU A 66 5.16 -24.77 1.05
CA LEU A 66 5.80 -25.74 0.16
C LEU A 66 6.09 -27.05 0.89
N ASP A 67 6.56 -26.95 2.14
CA ASP A 67 6.89 -28.09 2.99
C ASP A 67 6.33 -27.87 4.40
N PRO A 68 5.17 -28.49 4.75
CA PRO A 68 4.53 -28.33 6.04
C PRO A 68 5.38 -28.74 7.25
N ASP A 69 6.41 -29.57 7.06
CA ASP A 69 7.28 -30.06 8.13
C ASP A 69 8.36 -29.03 8.51
N LEU A 70 8.48 -27.92 7.78
CA LEU A 70 9.40 -26.85 8.13
C LEU A 70 8.91 -26.07 9.37
N PHE A 71 9.83 -25.90 10.31
CA PHE A 71 9.63 -25.11 11.53
C PHE A 71 8.55 -25.63 12.48
N SER A 72 8.18 -26.92 12.48
CA SER A 72 7.00 -27.45 13.19
C SER A 72 6.89 -27.13 14.70
N ASN A 73 8.00 -26.78 15.36
CA ASN A 73 8.04 -26.40 16.79
C ASN A 73 8.69 -25.02 17.01
N ASP A 74 8.65 -24.14 16.02
CA ASP A 74 9.24 -22.80 16.10
C ASP A 74 8.20 -21.78 16.59
N LEU A 75 8.43 -21.25 17.80
CA LEU A 75 7.56 -20.25 18.43
C LEU A 75 7.47 -18.95 17.62
N ILE A 76 8.55 -18.54 16.97
CA ILE A 76 8.62 -17.30 16.18
C ILE A 76 7.78 -17.48 14.92
N ALA A 77 7.95 -18.60 14.21
CA ALA A 77 7.17 -18.91 13.02
C ALA A 77 5.67 -19.02 13.36
N ASN A 78 5.32 -19.69 14.47
CA ASN A 78 3.94 -19.79 14.92
C ASN A 78 3.35 -18.42 15.26
N TYR A 79 4.11 -17.56 15.95
CA TYR A 79 3.69 -16.19 16.24
C TYR A 79 3.41 -15.40 14.97
N PHE A 80 4.39 -15.29 14.07
CA PHE A 80 4.23 -14.51 12.84
C PHE A 80 3.17 -15.07 11.89
N GLN A 81 2.96 -16.38 11.88
CA GLN A 81 1.85 -17.01 11.16
C GLN A 81 0.49 -16.60 11.75
N SER A 82 0.35 -16.59 13.08
CA SER A 82 -0.91 -16.26 13.76
C SER A 82 -1.36 -14.81 13.56
N VAL A 83 -0.41 -13.88 13.43
CA VAL A 83 -0.70 -12.44 13.28
C VAL A 83 -0.70 -11.97 11.82
N ALA A 84 -0.35 -12.84 10.87
CA ALA A 84 -0.25 -12.45 9.46
C ALA A 84 -1.63 -12.22 8.83
N PRO A 85 -1.86 -11.06 8.18
CA PRO A 85 -3.12 -10.77 7.52
C PRO A 85 -3.48 -11.82 6.44
N ILE A 86 -4.75 -12.20 6.37
CA ILE A 86 -5.20 -13.29 5.50
C ILE A 86 -4.99 -12.96 4.02
N GLY A 87 -5.19 -11.71 3.61
CA GLY A 87 -4.94 -11.28 2.23
C GLY A 87 -3.48 -11.47 1.84
N TYR A 88 -2.58 -11.09 2.75
CA TYR A 88 -1.13 -11.22 2.57
C TYR A 88 -0.71 -12.69 2.45
N THR A 89 -1.10 -13.54 3.39
CA THR A 89 -0.74 -14.97 3.37
C THR A 89 -1.32 -15.70 2.17
N THR A 90 -2.53 -15.33 1.73
CA THR A 90 -3.19 -15.96 0.58
C THR A 90 -2.41 -15.78 -0.71
N ILE A 91 -1.86 -14.58 -0.99
CA ILE A 91 -1.05 -14.35 -2.19
C ILE A 91 0.20 -15.24 -2.20
N TYR A 92 0.90 -15.33 -1.06
CA TYR A 92 2.07 -16.17 -0.93
C TYR A 92 1.75 -17.66 -1.06
N LYS A 93 0.61 -18.09 -0.51
CA LYS A 93 0.11 -19.45 -0.65
C LYS A 93 -0.20 -19.79 -2.10
N ILE A 94 -0.83 -18.86 -2.85
CA ILE A 94 -1.08 -19.04 -4.28
C ILE A 94 0.24 -19.21 -5.04
N ALA A 95 1.25 -18.36 -4.77
CA ALA A 95 2.56 -18.51 -5.39
C ALA A 95 3.21 -19.86 -5.07
N ALA A 96 3.10 -20.32 -3.82
CA ALA A 96 3.61 -21.61 -3.37
C ALA A 96 2.89 -22.80 -4.03
N VAL A 97 1.58 -22.72 -4.31
CA VAL A 97 0.84 -23.76 -5.08
C VAL A 97 1.45 -23.96 -6.47
N PHE A 98 2.01 -22.91 -7.07
CA PHE A 98 2.76 -22.99 -8.33
C PHE A 98 4.23 -23.39 -8.15
N GLY A 99 4.64 -23.81 -6.95
CA GLY A 99 6.02 -24.20 -6.63
C GLY A 99 7.00 -23.04 -6.49
N ILE A 100 6.52 -21.79 -6.41
CA ILE A 100 7.40 -20.62 -6.28
C ILE A 100 7.83 -20.48 -4.81
N ASN A 101 9.13 -20.48 -4.57
CA ASN A 101 9.68 -20.24 -3.24
C ASN A 101 9.23 -18.88 -2.68
N PRO A 102 8.64 -18.81 -1.47
CA PRO A 102 8.17 -17.57 -0.86
C PRO A 102 9.22 -16.44 -0.82
N LEU A 103 10.50 -16.74 -0.58
CA LEU A 103 11.56 -15.73 -0.56
C LEU A 103 11.88 -15.20 -1.96
N ILE A 104 11.81 -16.05 -2.99
CA ILE A 104 11.95 -15.61 -4.39
C ILE A 104 10.75 -14.75 -4.77
N PHE A 105 9.53 -15.18 -4.43
CA PHE A 105 8.32 -14.42 -4.67
C PHE A 105 8.38 -13.04 -3.99
N ASN A 106 8.85 -12.97 -2.75
CA ASN A 106 9.08 -11.73 -2.02
C ASN A 106 10.05 -10.77 -2.73
N LYS A 107 11.12 -11.27 -3.37
CA LYS A 107 12.03 -10.43 -4.16
C LYS A 107 11.36 -9.83 -5.40
N LEU A 108 10.44 -10.57 -6.02
CA LEU A 108 9.78 -10.18 -7.28
C LEU A 108 8.54 -9.29 -7.06
N LEU A 109 7.83 -9.48 -5.95
CA LEU A 109 6.57 -8.82 -5.67
C LEU A 109 6.62 -7.27 -5.65
N PRO A 110 7.67 -6.61 -5.11
CA PRO A 110 7.79 -5.15 -5.11
C PRO A 110 7.68 -4.52 -6.51
N LEU A 111 8.17 -5.20 -7.55
CA LEU A 111 8.06 -4.73 -8.94
C LEU A 111 6.59 -4.61 -9.36
N ILE A 112 5.77 -5.61 -9.02
CA ILE A 112 4.35 -5.64 -9.36
C ILE A 112 3.61 -4.55 -8.57
N LEU A 113 3.88 -4.44 -7.26
CA LEU A 113 3.25 -3.44 -6.40
C LEU A 113 3.61 -2.01 -6.82
N GLY A 114 4.89 -1.77 -7.16
CA GLY A 114 5.39 -0.49 -7.65
C GLY A 114 4.78 -0.08 -8.98
N ALA A 115 4.60 -1.03 -9.91
CA ALA A 115 3.92 -0.77 -11.18
C ALA A 115 2.44 -0.41 -10.98
N ILE A 116 1.71 -1.15 -10.12
CA ILE A 116 0.31 -0.85 -9.81
C ILE A 116 0.18 0.53 -9.14
N ALA A 117 1.03 0.85 -8.17
CA ALA A 117 1.07 2.15 -7.52
C ALA A 117 1.33 3.28 -8.53
N THR A 118 2.26 3.06 -9.47
CA THR A 118 2.55 4.00 -10.56
C THR A 118 1.32 4.25 -11.45
N CYS A 119 0.60 3.20 -11.82
CA CYS A 119 -0.62 3.32 -12.63
C CYS A 119 -1.68 4.17 -11.93
N TYR A 120 -1.96 3.88 -10.66
CA TYR A 120 -2.97 4.65 -9.91
C TYR A 120 -2.51 6.08 -9.64
N CYS A 121 -1.23 6.32 -9.35
CA CYS A 121 -0.70 7.67 -9.17
C CYS A 121 -0.89 8.53 -10.43
N PHE A 122 -0.49 8.00 -11.58
CA PHE A 122 -0.70 8.67 -12.87
C PHE A 122 -2.19 8.93 -13.11
N GLY A 123 -3.04 7.92 -12.88
CA GLY A 123 -4.49 8.03 -13.01
C GLY A 123 -5.10 9.10 -12.11
N ILE A 124 -4.70 9.17 -10.84
CA ILE A 124 -5.15 10.21 -9.89
C ILE A 124 -4.77 11.59 -10.38
N CYS A 125 -3.53 11.77 -10.84
CA CYS A 125 -3.08 13.04 -11.41
C CYS A 125 -3.96 13.43 -12.60
N MET A 126 -4.29 12.51 -13.50
CA MET A 126 -5.18 12.80 -14.62
C MET A 126 -6.61 13.17 -14.19
N GLN A 127 -7.09 12.71 -13.03
CA GLN A 127 -8.40 13.12 -12.47
C GLN A 127 -8.36 14.51 -11.83
N LEU A 128 -7.25 14.87 -11.17
CA LEU A 128 -7.11 16.14 -10.44
C LEU A 128 -6.62 17.30 -11.32
N LEU A 129 -5.59 17.05 -12.11
CA LEU A 129 -4.93 18.00 -13.00
C LEU A 129 -4.61 17.26 -14.31
N PRO A 130 -5.49 17.34 -15.32
CA PRO A 130 -5.41 16.54 -16.56
C PRO A 130 -4.29 16.99 -17.50
N VAL A 131 -3.06 17.09 -16.99
CA VAL A 131 -1.83 17.52 -17.65
C VAL A 131 -0.86 16.31 -17.63
N PRO A 132 -0.58 15.67 -18.77
CA PRO A 132 0.19 14.42 -18.81
C PRO A 132 1.57 14.49 -18.14
N ILE A 133 2.27 15.62 -18.31
CA ILE A 133 3.58 15.82 -17.70
C ILE A 133 3.50 15.91 -16.16
N ALA A 134 2.39 16.43 -15.62
CA ALA A 134 2.17 16.44 -14.17
C ALA A 134 2.00 15.01 -13.63
N GLY A 135 1.25 14.17 -14.35
CA GLY A 135 1.13 12.73 -14.03
C GLY A 135 2.48 12.01 -14.08
N PHE A 136 3.31 12.30 -15.08
CA PHE A 136 4.66 11.76 -15.17
C PHE A 136 5.54 12.18 -13.99
N ILE A 137 5.62 13.48 -13.70
CA ILE A 137 6.44 14.01 -12.59
C ILE A 137 5.98 13.45 -11.25
N ALA A 138 4.67 13.42 -10.99
CA ALA A 138 4.13 12.85 -9.76
C ALA A 138 4.48 11.36 -9.61
N SER A 139 4.33 10.59 -10.68
CA SER A 139 4.68 9.17 -10.69
C SER A 139 6.19 8.93 -10.52
N LEU A 140 7.03 9.80 -11.10
CA LEU A 140 8.48 9.75 -10.93
C LEU A 140 8.88 10.01 -9.48
N LEU A 141 8.34 11.07 -8.86
CA LEU A 141 8.59 11.40 -7.45
C LEU A 141 8.05 10.33 -6.51
N LEU A 142 6.89 9.75 -6.81
CA LEU A 142 6.35 8.62 -6.06
C LEU A 142 7.32 7.44 -6.12
N ASN A 143 7.76 7.02 -7.31
CA ASN A 143 8.69 5.91 -7.44
C ASN A 143 10.01 6.19 -6.70
N GLN A 144 10.59 7.38 -6.87
CA GLN A 144 11.78 7.75 -6.12
C GLN A 144 11.56 7.61 -4.61
N SER A 145 10.41 8.07 -4.08
CA SER A 145 10.11 7.94 -2.66
C SER A 145 9.90 6.49 -2.20
N LEU A 146 9.19 5.68 -3.00
CA LEU A 146 8.89 4.29 -2.66
C LEU A 146 10.14 3.41 -2.67
N TRP A 147 11.01 3.58 -3.67
CA TRP A 147 12.21 2.77 -3.85
C TRP A 147 13.39 3.22 -2.98
N MET A 148 13.31 4.40 -2.35
CA MET A 148 14.28 4.85 -1.34
C MET A 148 13.89 4.45 0.10
N LYS A 149 12.70 3.87 0.30
CA LYS A 149 12.21 3.40 1.60
C LYS A 149 12.17 1.88 1.63
N ASP A 150 12.29 1.32 2.83
CA ASP A 150 12.27 -0.13 3.02
C ASP A 150 10.87 -0.76 2.90
N ASP A 151 9.82 0.07 3.01
CA ASP A 151 8.42 -0.41 3.06
C ASP A 151 8.02 -1.20 1.79
N LEU A 152 8.19 -0.62 0.57
CA LEU A 152 7.78 -1.30 -0.68
C LEU A 152 8.65 -2.54 -0.96
N ILE A 153 9.97 -2.40 -0.76
CA ILE A 153 10.97 -3.45 -1.03
C ILE A 153 10.74 -4.66 -0.12
N SER A 154 10.23 -4.44 1.10
CA SER A 154 9.94 -5.52 2.04
C SER A 154 8.92 -6.54 1.52
N ALA A 155 8.02 -6.13 0.62
CA ALA A 155 6.89 -6.94 0.16
C ALA A 155 6.06 -7.59 1.30
N THR A 156 6.11 -7.00 2.50
CA THR A 156 5.33 -7.38 3.67
C THR A 156 3.92 -6.78 3.61
N PRO A 157 3.00 -7.06 4.56
CA PRO A 157 1.67 -6.44 4.62
C PRO A 157 1.65 -4.93 4.34
N ARG A 158 2.64 -4.19 4.84
CA ARG A 158 2.73 -2.74 4.68
C ARG A 158 2.96 -2.31 3.23
N ALA A 159 3.68 -3.08 2.42
CA ALA A 159 3.98 -2.74 1.03
C ALA A 159 2.71 -2.58 0.18
N PHE A 160 1.64 -3.29 0.53
CA PHE A 160 0.34 -3.25 -0.15
C PHE A 160 -0.44 -1.96 0.09
N VAL A 161 -0.09 -1.19 1.13
CA VAL A 161 -0.73 0.10 1.42
C VAL A 161 -0.67 1.02 0.20
N TYR A 162 0.49 1.11 -0.47
CA TYR A 162 0.67 2.04 -1.58
C TYR A 162 -0.29 1.79 -2.75
N PRO A 163 -0.28 0.60 -3.41
CA PRO A 163 -1.18 0.37 -4.54
C PRO A 163 -2.65 0.37 -4.12
N LEU A 164 -3.01 -0.17 -2.95
CA LEU A 164 -4.41 -0.27 -2.54
C LEU A 164 -5.01 1.07 -2.10
N PHE A 165 -4.22 1.89 -1.38
CA PHE A 165 -4.67 3.22 -0.99
C PHE A 165 -4.76 4.16 -2.20
N LEU A 166 -3.81 4.08 -3.13
CA LEU A 166 -3.91 4.83 -4.39
C LEU A 166 -5.12 4.36 -5.22
N ALA A 167 -5.42 3.05 -5.25
CA ALA A 167 -6.65 2.56 -5.85
C ALA A 167 -7.90 3.16 -5.19
N PHE A 168 -7.95 3.20 -3.86
CA PHE A 168 -9.04 3.83 -3.11
C PHE A 168 -9.21 5.31 -3.51
N LEU A 169 -8.14 6.09 -3.51
CA LEU A 169 -8.18 7.51 -3.91
C LEU A 169 -8.63 7.69 -5.36
N TYR A 170 -8.12 6.86 -6.27
CA TYR A 170 -8.50 6.91 -7.68
C TYR A 170 -10.00 6.66 -7.87
N TYR A 171 -10.54 5.61 -7.24
CA TYR A 171 -11.96 5.29 -7.34
C TYR A 171 -12.85 6.27 -6.56
N LEU A 172 -12.32 6.89 -5.50
CA LEU A 172 -12.99 7.97 -4.78
C LEU A 172 -13.19 9.18 -5.70
N LEU A 173 -12.16 9.56 -6.45
CA LEU A 173 -12.23 10.64 -7.44
C LEU A 173 -13.18 10.29 -8.60
N GLN A 174 -13.21 9.02 -9.02
CA GLN A 174 -14.19 8.53 -10.00
C GLN A 174 -15.60 8.35 -9.47
N ARG A 175 -15.80 8.44 -8.14
CA ARG A 175 -17.09 8.22 -7.46
C ARG A 175 -17.66 6.83 -7.64
N SER A 176 -16.78 5.84 -7.83
CA SER A 176 -17.17 4.45 -7.96
C SER A 176 -17.30 3.82 -6.57
N ILE A 177 -18.52 3.80 -6.03
CA ILE A 177 -18.80 3.26 -4.69
C ILE A 177 -18.29 1.82 -4.57
N LEU A 178 -18.64 0.96 -5.53
CA LEU A 178 -18.24 -0.45 -5.50
C LEU A 178 -16.72 -0.62 -5.46
N LEU A 179 -15.98 0.09 -6.32
CA LEU A 179 -14.53 -0.04 -6.38
C LEU A 179 -13.83 0.58 -5.17
N CYS A 180 -14.39 1.65 -4.59
CA CYS A 180 -13.94 2.15 -3.29
C CYS A 180 -14.11 1.11 -2.18
N LEU A 181 -15.27 0.45 -2.09
CA LEU A 181 -15.53 -0.58 -1.09
C LEU A 181 -14.60 -1.78 -1.27
N VAL A 182 -14.36 -2.20 -2.52
CA VAL A 182 -13.37 -3.25 -2.83
C VAL A 182 -11.97 -2.82 -2.39
N ALA A 183 -11.56 -1.59 -2.67
CA ALA A 183 -10.26 -1.08 -2.23
C ALA A 183 -10.13 -1.04 -0.69
N ILE A 184 -11.17 -0.62 0.02
CA ILE A 184 -11.21 -0.64 1.50
C ILE A 184 -11.13 -2.07 2.03
N ALA A 185 -11.90 -2.99 1.45
CA ALA A 185 -11.91 -4.40 1.86
C ALA A 185 -10.53 -5.04 1.63
N LEU A 186 -9.93 -4.82 0.45
CA LEU A 186 -8.58 -5.29 0.16
C LEU A 186 -7.57 -4.67 1.13
N LEU A 187 -7.61 -3.35 1.35
CA LEU A 187 -6.72 -2.69 2.31
C LEU A 187 -6.88 -3.29 3.72
N GLY A 188 -8.10 -3.65 4.10
CA GLY A 188 -8.42 -4.38 5.31
C GLY A 188 -7.81 -5.79 5.38
N LEU A 189 -7.80 -6.52 4.26
CA LEU A 189 -7.24 -7.87 4.19
C LEU A 189 -5.71 -7.89 4.20
N PHE A 190 -5.05 -6.82 3.77
CA PHE A 190 -3.60 -6.72 3.72
C PHE A 190 -3.01 -5.92 4.88
N TYR A 191 -3.57 -4.77 5.24
CA TYR A 191 -3.03 -3.87 6.27
C TYR A 191 -4.17 -3.14 7.02
N PRO A 192 -4.87 -3.84 7.94
CA PRO A 192 -6.16 -3.42 8.52
C PRO A 192 -6.18 -2.00 9.10
N GLN A 193 -5.11 -1.60 9.77
CA GLN A 193 -4.98 -0.31 10.42
C GLN A 193 -5.10 0.88 9.45
N TYR A 194 -4.77 0.72 8.16
CA TYR A 194 -4.89 1.83 7.20
C TYR A 194 -6.33 2.14 6.81
N VAL A 195 -7.27 1.24 7.08
CA VAL A 195 -8.70 1.47 6.85
C VAL A 195 -9.18 2.69 7.65
N LEU A 196 -8.57 2.99 8.81
CA LEU A 196 -8.87 4.19 9.58
C LEU A 196 -8.57 5.49 8.80
N ILE A 197 -7.54 5.50 7.95
CA ILE A 197 -7.22 6.65 7.09
C ILE A 197 -8.30 6.82 6.02
N CYS A 198 -8.79 5.73 5.42
CA CYS A 198 -9.91 5.76 4.49
C CYS A 198 -11.17 6.33 5.16
N ILE A 199 -11.49 5.88 6.38
CA ILE A 199 -12.63 6.43 7.15
C ILE A 199 -12.44 7.93 7.40
N GLY A 200 -11.25 8.36 7.84
CA GLY A 200 -10.95 9.78 8.07
C GLY A 200 -11.21 10.63 6.83
N ILE A 201 -10.81 10.16 5.65
CA ILE A 201 -11.08 10.83 4.37
C ILE A 201 -12.58 10.88 4.07
N LEU A 202 -13.31 9.78 4.29
CA LEU A 202 -14.77 9.74 4.07
C LEU A 202 -15.52 10.66 5.05
N ILE A 203 -15.07 10.77 6.30
CA ILE A 203 -15.59 11.72 7.30
C ILE A 203 -15.36 13.16 6.82
N LEU A 204 -14.15 13.49 6.38
CA LEU A 204 -13.85 14.82 5.87
C LEU A 204 -14.69 15.15 4.63
N GLN A 205 -14.88 14.18 3.72
CA GLN A 205 -15.74 14.33 2.55
C GLN A 205 -17.21 14.50 2.93
N PHE A 206 -17.67 13.86 4.01
CA PHE A 206 -19.02 14.00 4.54
C PHE A 206 -19.27 15.42 5.06
N PHE A 207 -18.30 15.99 5.78
CA PHE A 207 -18.37 17.35 6.32
C PHE A 207 -17.99 18.45 5.33
N ASP A 208 -17.52 18.10 4.13
CA ASP A 208 -17.24 19.06 3.06
C ASP A 208 -18.56 19.64 2.53
N ASN A 209 -19.02 20.68 3.23
CA ASN A 209 -20.21 21.45 2.93
C ASN A 209 -19.98 22.48 1.81
N GLY A 210 -19.00 22.23 0.93
CA GLY A 210 -18.40 23.20 0.02
C GLY A 210 -19.35 24.29 -0.51
N ASN A 211 -18.88 25.54 -0.52
CA ASN A 211 -19.53 26.75 -1.05
C ASN A 211 -19.88 26.69 -2.57
N LYS A 212 -19.99 25.50 -3.17
CA LYS A 212 -20.37 25.27 -4.56
C LYS A 212 -21.78 24.68 -4.61
N PRO A 213 -22.59 24.98 -5.62
CA PRO A 213 -23.89 24.36 -5.81
C PRO A 213 -23.69 22.90 -6.22
N ILE A 214 -23.50 22.03 -5.24
CA ILE A 214 -23.38 20.59 -5.43
C ILE A 214 -24.78 20.05 -5.78
N SER A 215 -24.89 19.29 -6.88
CA SER A 215 -26.15 18.64 -7.29
C SER A 215 -26.65 17.67 -6.21
N HIS A 216 -27.98 17.60 -5.99
CA HIS A 216 -28.61 16.63 -5.07
C HIS A 216 -28.14 15.18 -5.25
N SER A 217 -27.86 14.76 -6.50
CA SER A 217 -27.36 13.40 -6.79
C SER A 217 -26.00 13.09 -6.15
N GLN A 218 -25.17 14.12 -6.01
CA GLN A 218 -23.80 14.04 -5.53
C GLN A 218 -23.76 13.94 -4.01
N TYR A 219 -24.64 14.67 -3.31
CA TYR A 219 -24.83 14.47 -1.88
C TYR A 219 -25.23 13.03 -1.56
N ARG A 220 -26.25 12.49 -2.25
CA ARG A 220 -26.71 11.11 -2.01
C ARG A 220 -25.59 10.08 -2.18
N GLN A 221 -24.74 10.23 -3.19
CA GLN A 221 -23.59 9.35 -3.39
C GLN A 221 -22.57 9.47 -2.26
N ASN A 222 -22.26 10.67 -1.78
CA ASN A 222 -21.33 10.87 -0.66
C ASN A 222 -21.88 10.24 0.64
N TYR A 223 -23.18 10.43 0.93
CA TYR A 223 -23.83 9.79 2.09
C TYR A 223 -23.81 8.26 1.99
N LEU A 224 -24.10 7.70 0.81
CA LEU A 224 -24.07 6.26 0.57
C LEU A 224 -22.65 5.71 0.71
N LEU A 225 -21.66 6.36 0.11
CA LEU A 225 -20.27 5.96 0.19
C LEU A 225 -19.76 6.05 1.63
N PHE A 226 -20.12 7.11 2.36
CA PHE A 226 -19.79 7.26 3.78
C PHE A 226 -20.40 6.12 4.60
N GLY A 227 -21.71 5.87 4.48
CA GLY A 227 -22.39 4.82 5.25
C GLY A 227 -21.87 3.41 4.94
N LEU A 228 -21.73 3.07 3.65
CA LEU A 228 -21.22 1.77 3.22
C LEU A 228 -19.73 1.59 3.52
N GLY A 229 -18.93 2.65 3.34
CA GLY A 229 -17.51 2.66 3.65
C GLY A 229 -17.26 2.49 5.15
N LEU A 230 -18.01 3.19 5.99
CA LEU A 230 -17.98 3.01 7.44
C LEU A 230 -18.39 1.59 7.84
N GLY A 231 -19.46 1.06 7.25
CA GLY A 231 -19.91 -0.31 7.47
C GLY A 231 -18.84 -1.34 7.10
N MET A 232 -18.22 -1.21 5.93
CA MET A 232 -17.12 -2.08 5.49
C MET A 232 -15.93 -2.01 6.45
N SER A 233 -15.55 -0.80 6.87
CA SER A 233 -14.45 -0.61 7.81
C SER A 233 -14.73 -1.24 9.18
N ILE A 234 -15.96 -1.12 9.69
CA ILE A 234 -16.38 -1.77 10.93
C ILE A 234 -16.28 -3.28 10.79
N VAL A 235 -16.75 -3.85 9.67
CA VAL A 235 -16.66 -5.30 9.42
C VAL A 235 -15.21 -5.77 9.42
N VAL A 236 -14.31 -5.07 8.73
CA VAL A 236 -12.88 -5.39 8.72
C VAL A 236 -12.28 -5.33 10.12
N ILE A 237 -12.48 -4.21 10.83
CA ILE A 237 -11.89 -4.03 12.17
C ILE A 237 -12.46 -5.06 13.14
N LEU A 238 -13.77 -5.32 13.09
CA LEU A 238 -14.42 -6.30 13.96
C LEU A 238 -13.92 -7.72 13.67
N PHE A 239 -13.69 -8.07 12.41
CA PHE A 239 -13.11 -9.36 12.03
C PHE A 239 -11.77 -9.60 12.73
N TYR A 240 -10.87 -8.61 12.71
CA TYR A 240 -9.56 -8.71 13.39
C TYR A 240 -9.65 -8.55 14.92
N ALA A 241 -10.63 -7.81 15.42
CA ALA A 241 -10.84 -7.68 16.87
C ALA A 241 -11.39 -8.98 17.50
N LEU A 242 -12.16 -9.76 16.72
CA LEU A 242 -12.73 -11.03 17.16
C LEU A 242 -11.85 -12.24 16.86
N SER A 243 -10.87 -12.13 15.95
CA SER A 243 -9.89 -13.18 15.72
C SER A 243 -9.02 -13.32 16.97
N GLN A 244 -9.26 -14.37 17.75
CA GLN A 244 -8.42 -14.68 18.91
C GLN A 244 -7.06 -15.18 18.44
N GLY A 245 -5.99 -14.56 18.95
CA GLY A 245 -4.64 -15.08 18.76
C GLY A 245 -4.39 -16.28 19.66
N GLU A 246 -3.57 -17.23 19.19
CA GLU A 246 -3.04 -18.33 20.00
C GLU A 246 -2.07 -17.85 21.09
N PHE A 247 -1.64 -16.59 21.01
CA PHE A 247 -0.68 -15.96 21.90
C PHE A 247 -1.37 -15.01 22.88
N GLU A 248 -0.70 -14.76 24.00
CA GLU A 248 -1.15 -13.83 25.04
C GLU A 248 -1.57 -12.47 24.46
N PRO A 249 -2.56 -11.80 25.07
CA PRO A 249 -3.08 -10.53 24.59
C PRO A 249 -1.99 -9.46 24.56
N VAL A 250 -2.21 -8.43 23.74
CA VAL A 250 -1.32 -7.28 23.63
C VAL A 250 -1.09 -6.68 25.02
N ILE A 251 0.19 -6.52 25.38
CA ILE A 251 0.58 -5.95 26.68
C ILE A 251 0.00 -4.54 26.85
N THR A 252 -0.47 -4.26 28.06
CA THR A 252 -0.99 -2.95 28.44
C THR A 252 0.13 -1.91 28.56
N ALA A 253 -0.22 -0.63 28.46
CA ALA A 253 0.76 0.45 28.65
C ALA A 253 1.44 0.40 30.04
N THR A 254 0.75 -0.07 31.08
CA THR A 254 1.31 -0.25 32.42
C THR A 254 2.32 -1.39 32.46
N GLN A 255 2.03 -2.53 31.83
CA GLN A 255 2.98 -3.65 31.68
C GLN A 255 4.19 -3.24 30.84
N ALA A 256 3.98 -2.57 29.70
CA ALA A 256 5.06 -2.12 28.83
C ALA A 256 6.03 -1.17 29.54
N LYS A 257 5.55 -0.27 30.41
CA LYS A 257 6.42 0.61 31.21
C LYS A 257 7.34 -0.15 32.17
N ALA A 258 6.93 -1.33 32.62
CA ALA A 258 7.73 -2.17 33.51
C ALA A 258 8.80 -3.00 32.78
N LEU A 259 8.71 -3.12 31.45
CA LEU A 259 9.63 -3.92 30.65
C LEU A 259 10.88 -3.09 30.26
N PRO A 260 12.11 -3.57 30.55
CA PRO A 260 13.35 -2.86 30.23
C PRO A 260 13.53 -2.53 28.74
N GLU A 261 12.89 -3.30 27.86
CA GLU A 261 12.95 -3.12 26.41
C GLU A 261 12.42 -1.76 25.94
N PHE A 262 11.49 -1.14 26.68
CA PHE A 262 10.85 0.14 26.31
C PHE A 262 11.42 1.37 27.04
N TRP A 263 12.44 1.19 27.87
CA TRP A 263 13.09 2.29 28.60
C TRP A 263 13.95 3.17 27.68
N ALA A 264 14.44 4.32 28.17
CA ALA A 264 15.22 5.33 27.42
C ALA A 264 16.52 4.81 26.75
N LYS A 265 16.94 3.58 27.03
CA LYS A 265 18.07 2.87 26.41
C LYS A 265 17.73 1.42 26.05
N GLY A 266 16.44 1.08 26.09
CA GLY A 266 15.95 -0.23 25.73
C GLY A 266 16.04 -0.44 24.22
N ARG A 267 15.89 -1.71 23.80
CA ARG A 267 15.92 -2.11 22.39
C ARG A 267 14.89 -1.36 21.53
N SER A 268 13.76 -0.99 22.13
CA SER A 268 12.66 -0.28 21.47
C SER A 268 12.14 0.81 22.40
N GLU A 269 12.98 1.81 22.67
CA GLU A 269 12.57 2.98 23.45
C GLU A 269 11.26 3.56 22.92
N PHE A 270 10.25 3.63 23.80
CA PHE A 270 8.91 4.10 23.44
C PHE A 270 8.40 5.19 24.38
N PHE A 271 8.63 5.06 25.69
CA PHE A 271 8.13 6.01 26.68
C PHE A 271 9.10 7.18 26.86
N ARG A 272 8.83 8.26 26.11
CA ARG A 272 9.55 9.53 26.25
C ARG A 272 8.74 10.53 27.05
N ASN A 273 9.42 11.30 27.91
CA ASN A 273 8.79 12.37 28.68
C ASN A 273 8.41 13.58 27.81
N ASN A 274 9.03 13.72 26.64
CA ASN A 274 8.79 14.80 25.71
C ASN A 274 8.16 14.26 24.41
N PRO A 275 6.93 14.66 24.05
CA PRO A 275 6.25 14.18 22.85
C PRO A 275 6.83 14.72 21.54
N LEU A 276 7.80 15.65 21.59
CA LEU A 276 8.37 16.34 20.42
C LEU A 276 9.83 15.95 20.11
N THR A 277 10.41 15.04 20.89
CA THR A 277 11.79 14.54 20.71
C THR A 277 11.81 13.04 20.82
#